data_AF-A0A7C3U4R9-F1
#
_entry.id   AF-A0A7C3U4R9-F1
#
_cell.length_a   1.000
_cell.length_b   1.000
_cell.length_c   1.000
_cell.angle_alpha   90.00
_cell.angle_beta   90.00
_cell.angle_gamma   90.00
#
_symmetry.space_group_name_H-M   'P 1'
#
loop_
_entity.id
_entity.type
_entity.pdbx_description
1 polymer ?
#
loop_
_entity_poly.entity_id
_entity_poly.type
_entity_poly.pdbx_seq_one_letter_code
_entity_poly.pdbx_strand_id
1 'polypeptide(L)'
;MGLDAGEFFELLKNRDLKRAKEWVDGFYSSLPQGDDFSRGYALALQGMVLAMNGRGESLVERILDGKQNVDSLVRDIGARISLGFRPKDEQGFDRAWLDFLQSLKK
;
A
#
# COMPACT_ATOMS: atom_id res chain seq x y z
N MET A 1 -6.75 12.38 -10.92
CA MET A 1 -6.85 10.93 -11.19
C MET A 1 -6.53 10.22 -9.91
N GLY A 2 -7.48 9.51 -9.30
CA GLY A 2 -7.19 8.66 -8.16
C GLY A 2 -6.51 7.39 -8.66
N LEU A 3 -5.42 6.98 -8.04
CA LEU A 3 -4.84 5.66 -8.24
C LEU A 3 -5.83 4.66 -7.64
N ASP A 4 -6.48 3.84 -8.48
CA ASP A 4 -7.40 2.81 -8.00
C ASP A 4 -6.65 1.48 -7.84
N ALA A 5 -6.25 1.19 -6.60
CA ALA A 5 -5.61 -0.07 -6.23
C ALA A 5 -6.60 -1.05 -5.56
N GLY A 6 -7.91 -0.85 -5.74
CA GLY A 6 -8.94 -1.70 -5.12
C GLY A 6 -8.78 -3.19 -5.44
N GLU A 7 -8.53 -3.53 -6.71
CA GLU A 7 -8.27 -4.92 -7.13
C GLU A 7 -7.05 -5.49 -6.41
N PHE A 8 -5.95 -4.73 -6.36
CA PHE A 8 -4.73 -5.15 -5.66
C PHE A 8 -4.97 -5.44 -4.17
N PHE A 9 -5.73 -4.60 -3.48
CA PHE A 9 -6.05 -4.83 -2.06
C PHE A 9 -6.89 -6.08 -1.86
N GLU A 10 -7.83 -6.38 -2.74
CA GLU A 10 -8.58 -7.65 -2.69
C GLU A 10 -7.66 -8.86 -2.92
N LEU A 11 -6.70 -8.76 -3.84
CA LEU A 11 -5.70 -9.82 -4.06
C LEU A 11 -4.84 -10.04 -2.80
N LEU A 12 -4.39 -8.97 -2.13
CA LEU A 12 -3.66 -9.08 -0.86
C LEU A 12 -4.51 -9.71 0.25
N LYS A 13 -5.77 -9.28 0.43
CA LYS A 13 -6.68 -9.85 1.45
C LYS A 13 -6.91 -11.34 1.23
N ASN A 14 -7.05 -11.76 -0.03
CA ASN A 14 -7.19 -13.16 -0.42
C ASN A 14 -5.86 -13.94 -0.42
N ARG A 15 -4.75 -13.28 -0.07
CA ARG A 15 -3.39 -13.84 -0.08
C ARG A 15 -2.98 -14.40 -1.46
N ASP A 16 -3.57 -13.87 -2.53
CA ASP A 16 -3.20 -14.21 -3.91
C ASP A 16 -1.97 -13.39 -4.33
N LEU A 17 -0.83 -13.76 -3.76
CA LEU A 17 0.43 -13.02 -3.93
C LEU A 17 0.95 -13.06 -5.37
N LYS A 18 0.60 -14.11 -6.13
CA LYS A 18 0.98 -14.22 -7.53
C LYS A 18 0.29 -13.13 -8.34
N ARG A 19 -1.05 -13.06 -8.26
CA ARG A 19 -1.80 -12.04 -9.00
C ARG A 19 -1.54 -10.63 -8.45
N ALA A 20 -1.35 -10.47 -7.14
CA ALA A 20 -0.99 -9.18 -6.55
C ALA A 20 0.36 -8.67 -7.11
N LYS A 21 1.33 -9.58 -7.29
CA LYS A 21 2.62 -9.26 -7.92
C LYS A 21 2.45 -8.87 -9.39
N GLU A 22 1.74 -9.67 -10.17
CA GLU A 22 1.49 -9.37 -11.60
C GLU A 22 0.78 -8.01 -11.77
N TRP A 23 -0.17 -7.71 -10.89
CA TRP A 23 -0.88 -6.43 -10.88
C TRP A 23 0.06 -5.26 -10.61
N VAL A 24 0.90 -5.35 -9.56
CA VAL A 24 1.80 -4.22 -9.21
C VAL A 24 2.90 -4.01 -10.25
N ASP A 25 3.40 -5.08 -10.86
CA ASP A 25 4.39 -5.00 -11.95
C ASP A 25 3.78 -4.30 -13.19
N GLY A 26 2.53 -4.63 -13.53
CA GLY A 26 1.78 -3.95 -14.58
C GLY A 26 1.51 -2.48 -14.27
N PHE A 27 1.06 -2.19 -13.04
CA PHE A 27 0.84 -0.82 -12.56
C PHE A 27 2.11 0.01 -12.67
N TYR A 28 3.22 -0.46 -12.11
CA TYR A 28 4.51 0.23 -12.16
C TYR A 28 4.98 0.50 -13.60
N SER A 29 4.83 -0.48 -14.50
CA SER A 29 5.23 -0.36 -15.90
C SER A 29 4.40 0.65 -16.69
N SER A 30 3.18 0.95 -16.24
CA SER A 30 2.28 1.93 -16.86
C SER A 30 2.48 3.37 -16.37
N LEU A 31 3.33 3.58 -15.36
CA LEU A 31 3.52 4.90 -14.77
C LEU A 31 4.25 5.85 -15.73
N PRO A 32 3.81 7.11 -15.86
CA PRO A 32 4.54 8.14 -16.59
C PRO A 32 5.93 8.37 -15.98
N GLN A 33 6.92 8.65 -16.84
CA GLN A 33 8.23 9.11 -16.34
C GLN A 33 8.09 10.45 -15.61
N GLY A 34 8.74 10.57 -14.46
CA GLY A 34 8.72 11.78 -13.63
C GLY A 34 7.56 11.86 -12.63
N ASP A 35 6.65 10.88 -12.59
CA ASP A 35 5.61 10.82 -11.56
C ASP A 35 6.14 10.19 -10.26
N ASP A 36 6.84 11.01 -9.45
CA ASP A 36 7.39 10.58 -8.16
C ASP A 36 6.32 10.07 -7.20
N PHE A 37 5.14 10.69 -7.22
CA PHE A 37 4.04 10.29 -6.34
C PHE A 37 3.58 8.87 -6.66
N SER A 38 3.27 8.60 -7.93
CA SER A 38 2.81 7.26 -8.32
C SER A 38 3.92 6.21 -8.18
N ARG A 39 5.19 6.59 -8.33
CA ARG A 39 6.32 5.70 -8.04
C ARG A 39 6.39 5.32 -6.56
N GLY A 40 6.28 6.30 -5.67
CA GLY A 40 6.20 6.05 -4.23
C GLY A 40 5.01 5.16 -3.84
N TYR A 41 3.87 5.38 -4.47
CA TYR A 41 2.68 4.54 -4.31
C TYR A 41 2.96 3.09 -4.72
N ALA A 42 3.51 2.88 -5.93
CA ALA A 42 3.85 1.55 -6.42
C ALA A 42 4.90 0.85 -5.54
N LEU A 43 5.89 1.58 -5.03
CA LEU A 43 6.90 1.04 -4.10
C LEU A 43 6.27 0.50 -2.82
N ALA A 44 5.27 1.20 -2.26
CA ALA A 44 4.54 0.70 -1.10
C ALA A 44 3.79 -0.61 -1.42
N LEU A 45 3.11 -0.68 -2.56
CA LEU A 45 2.40 -1.90 -2.99
C LEU A 45 3.37 -3.08 -3.18
N GLN A 46 4.51 -2.87 -3.84
CA GLN A 46 5.55 -3.88 -3.99
C GLN A 46 6.07 -4.34 -2.63
N GLY A 47 6.32 -3.39 -1.72
CA GLY A 47 6.72 -3.68 -0.35
C GLY A 47 5.71 -4.55 0.40
N MET A 48 4.40 -4.32 0.21
CA MET A 48 3.35 -5.14 0.82
C MET A 48 3.39 -6.59 0.31
N VAL A 49 3.52 -6.80 -1.00
CA VAL A 49 3.64 -8.15 -1.60
C VAL A 49 4.88 -8.87 -1.07
N LEU A 50 6.02 -8.18 -1.05
CA LEU A 50 7.28 -8.73 -0.56
C LEU A 50 7.20 -9.10 0.92
N ALA A 51 6.57 -8.26 1.73
CA ALA A 51 6.39 -8.49 3.16
C ALA A 51 5.58 -9.78 3.41
N MET A 52 4.54 -10.04 2.61
CA MET A 52 3.75 -11.26 2.71
C MET A 52 4.44 -12.54 2.18
N ASN A 53 5.53 -12.40 1.42
CA ASN A 53 6.28 -13.53 0.87
C ASN A 53 7.55 -13.86 1.69
N GLY A 54 7.81 -13.10 2.76
CA GLY A 54 8.97 -13.25 3.62
C GLY A 54 8.91 -14.43 4.59
N ARG A 55 10.01 -14.70 5.29
CA ARG A 55 10.03 -15.62 6.42
C ARG A 55 9.73 -14.85 7.71
N GLY A 56 8.58 -15.10 8.31
CA GLY A 56 8.14 -14.49 9.56
C GLY A 56 6.87 -13.67 9.38
N GLU A 57 6.24 -13.31 10.50
CA GLU A 57 4.97 -12.56 10.49
C GLU A 57 5.23 -11.08 10.17
N SER A 58 4.84 -10.66 8.97
CA SER A 58 4.98 -9.27 8.52
C SER A 58 3.90 -8.35 9.10
N LEU A 59 4.14 -7.03 9.07
CA LEU A 59 3.13 -6.04 9.49
C LEU A 59 1.83 -6.19 8.67
N VAL A 60 1.94 -6.46 7.37
CA VAL A 60 0.77 -6.68 6.49
C VAL A 60 -0.03 -7.88 6.96
N GLU A 61 0.63 -9.00 7.27
CA GLU A 61 -0.05 -10.18 7.81
C GLU A 61 -0.69 -9.92 9.16
N ARG A 62 -0.02 -9.21 10.07
CA ARG A 62 -0.60 -8.83 11.37
C ARG A 62 -1.85 -7.96 11.20
N ILE A 63 -1.85 -7.06 10.23
CA ILE A 63 -3.00 -6.23 9.89
C ILE A 63 -4.15 -7.10 9.38
N LEU A 64 -3.88 -7.96 8.39
CA LEU A 64 -4.89 -8.83 7.78
C LEU A 64 -5.47 -9.86 8.78
N ASP A 65 -4.65 -10.32 9.72
CA ASP A 65 -5.06 -11.24 10.81
C ASP A 65 -5.80 -10.53 11.96
N GLY A 66 -6.01 -9.21 11.88
CA GLY A 66 -6.67 -8.42 12.93
C GLY A 66 -5.83 -8.25 14.20
N LYS A 67 -4.52 -8.53 14.16
CA LYS A 67 -3.57 -8.39 15.27
C LYS A 67 -3.07 -6.95 15.44
N GLN A 68 -3.62 -5.99 14.68
CA GLN A 68 -3.29 -4.57 14.74
C GLN A 68 -4.57 -3.72 14.80
N ASN A 69 -4.49 -2.58 15.48
CA ASN A 69 -5.57 -1.61 15.50
C ASN A 69 -5.53 -0.74 14.23
N VAL A 70 -6.35 -1.11 13.24
CA VAL A 70 -6.44 -0.41 11.94
C VAL A 70 -6.86 1.06 12.10
N ASP A 71 -7.71 1.38 13.08
CA ASP A 71 -8.10 2.77 13.35
C ASP A 71 -6.94 3.63 13.82
N SER A 72 -6.10 3.09 14.71
CA SER A 72 -4.88 3.77 15.16
C SER A 72 -3.94 4.01 13.99
N LEU A 73 -3.68 2.97 13.17
CA LEU A 73 -2.77 3.08 12.03
C LEU A 73 -3.24 4.12 11.00
N VAL A 74 -4.55 4.19 10.72
CA VAL A 74 -5.12 5.23 9.84
C VAL A 74 -4.89 6.63 10.41
N ARG A 75 -5.08 6.82 11.72
CA ARG A 75 -4.82 8.12 12.38
C ARG A 75 -3.35 8.50 12.29
N ASP A 76 -2.46 7.56 12.58
CA ASP A 76 -1.01 7.79 12.57
C ASP A 76 -0.52 8.18 11.17
N ILE A 77 -0.91 7.42 10.13
CA ILE A 77 -0.57 7.74 8.74
C ILE A 77 -1.20 9.08 8.31
N GLY A 78 -2.45 9.34 8.67
CA GLY A 78 -3.12 10.62 8.37
C GLY A 78 -2.37 11.82 8.98
N ALA A 79 -1.90 11.68 10.22
CA ALA A 79 -1.07 12.69 10.88
C ALA A 79 0.29 12.86 10.20
N ARG A 80 0.92 11.78 9.74
CA ARG A 80 2.17 11.91 8.97
C ARG A 80 1.93 12.64 7.64
N ILE A 81 0.85 12.33 6.92
CA ILE A 81 0.53 12.96 5.62
C ILE A 81 0.28 14.47 5.78
N SER A 82 -0.30 14.91 6.91
CA SER A 82 -0.56 16.33 7.16
C SER A 82 0.70 17.16 7.47
N LEU A 83 1.83 16.52 7.76
CA LEU A 83 3.14 17.18 7.85
C LEU A 83 3.62 17.51 6.42
N GLY A 84 3.15 18.64 5.88
CA GLY A 84 3.23 19.04 4.46
C GLY A 84 4.62 19.27 3.83
N PHE A 85 5.70 18.81 4.47
CA PHE A 85 7.08 18.98 3.99
C PHE A 85 7.74 17.64 3.67
N ARG A 86 7.09 16.81 2.85
CA ARG A 86 7.65 15.51 2.44
C ARG A 86 7.84 15.38 0.94
N PRO A 87 8.88 14.67 0.48
CA PRO A 87 9.06 14.30 -0.93
C PRO A 87 7.81 13.66 -1.54
N LYS A 88 7.62 13.82 -2.86
CA LYS A 88 6.40 13.37 -3.55
C LYS A 88 6.23 11.85 -3.52
N ASP A 89 7.32 11.12 -3.63
CA ASP A 89 7.39 9.67 -3.46
C ASP A 89 6.99 9.24 -2.04
N GLU A 90 7.48 9.90 -0.99
CA GLU A 90 7.03 9.61 0.38
C GLU A 90 5.53 9.85 0.57
N GLN A 91 4.99 10.92 -0.03
CA GLN A 91 3.54 11.18 -0.02
C GLN A 91 2.76 10.06 -0.70
N GLY A 92 3.25 9.57 -1.84
CA GLY A 92 2.66 8.44 -2.56
C GLY A 92 2.71 7.15 -1.76
N PHE A 93 3.84 6.89 -1.11
CA PHE A 93 4.06 5.73 -0.26
C PHE A 93 3.07 5.70 0.91
N ASP A 94 2.96 6.80 1.66
CA ASP A 94 2.00 6.88 2.77
C ASP A 94 0.55 6.84 2.28
N ARG A 95 0.28 7.40 1.10
CA ARG A 95 -1.06 7.33 0.51
C ARG A 95 -1.48 5.89 0.23
N ALA A 96 -0.59 5.07 -0.32
CA ALA A 96 -0.88 3.65 -0.58
C ALA A 96 -1.21 2.89 0.70
N TRP A 97 -0.47 3.15 1.79
CA TRP A 97 -0.78 2.58 3.11
C TRP A 97 -2.13 3.04 3.64
N LEU A 98 -2.46 4.33 3.49
CA LEU A 98 -3.75 4.86 3.91
C LEU A 98 -4.90 4.19 3.14
N ASP A 99 -4.79 4.09 1.82
CA ASP A 99 -5.80 3.47 0.97
C ASP A 99 -5.97 1.98 1.32
N PHE A 100 -4.87 1.25 1.54
CA PHE A 100 -4.90 -0.15 1.98
C PHE A 100 -5.66 -0.29 3.31
N LEU A 101 -5.30 0.49 4.34
CA LEU A 101 -5.93 0.40 5.65
C LEU A 101 -7.41 0.81 5.61
N GLN A 102 -7.76 1.82 4.82
CA GLN A 102 -9.16 2.21 4.62
C GLN A 102 -9.94 1.11 3.90
N SER A 103 -9.32 0.36 2.99
CA SER A 103 -9.96 -0.77 2.31
C SER A 103 -10.39 -1.90 3.26
N LEU A 104 -9.83 -1.96 4.47
CA LEU A 104 -10.14 -2.96 5.50
C LEU A 104 -11.30 -2.55 6.42
N LYS A 105 -11.76 -1.30 6.35
CA LYS A 105 -12.84 -0.76 7.19
C LYS A 105 -14.24 -0.90 6.57
N LYS A 106 -14.38 -1.70 5.51
CA LYS A 106 -15.66 -1.92 4.83
C LYS A 106 -16.57 -2.86 5.59
#